data_AF-A0AB35N107-F1
#
_entry.id   AF-A0AB35N107-F1
#
_cell.length_a   1.000
_cell.length_b   1.000
_cell.length_c   1.000
_cell.angle_alpha   90.00
_cell.angle_beta   90.00
_cell.angle_gamma   90.00
#
_symmetry.space_group_name_H-M   'P 1'
#
loop_
_entity.id
_entity.type
_entity.pdbx_description
1 polymer ?
#
loop_
_entity_poly.entity_id
_entity_poly.type
_entity_poly.pdbx_seq_one_letter_code
_entity_poly.pdbx_strand_id
1 'polypeptide(L)'
;MQLHTIKGYIQDMYLVEYPDRLLLLDGACRADIPHLKAFIETELMRDFADLHTVVVTHMHPDHAGAAHKLRKLTNCNLVAANRDKDWYHGLDGILMHLTDLALARWMANRLGKPKANLWYSRKLKPDYKLSDGDSIPGFDDWLVLETPGHTDRDLSVYCPSHSVAYVADLMVEVKKKLIPPFPIFHPNKYRASVSRIYDMQLDTLLVAHGGQVNLSEQAFEHLLMSAPRRPVTHWRVTKIKLKGLVKSVWRFGFKDKKNRHK
;
A
#
# COMPACT_ATOMS: atom_id res chain seq x y z
N MET A 1 22.13 11.88 -4.85
CA MET A 1 20.98 10.95 -4.77
C MET A 1 20.25 11.00 -6.09
N GLN A 2 19.86 9.87 -6.67
CA GLN A 2 18.97 9.80 -7.83
C GLN A 2 17.71 9.01 -7.46
N LEU A 3 16.55 9.43 -7.96
CA LEU A 3 15.28 8.75 -7.73
C LEU A 3 14.82 8.10 -9.03
N HIS A 4 14.65 6.78 -9.00
CA HIS A 4 14.23 5.97 -10.14
C HIS A 4 12.80 5.48 -9.98
N THR A 5 12.02 5.51 -11.06
CA THR A 5 10.67 4.93 -11.11
C THR A 5 10.69 3.68 -11.97
N ILE A 6 10.34 2.54 -11.38
CA ILE A 6 10.34 1.24 -12.05
C ILE A 6 8.91 0.74 -12.13
N LYS A 7 8.44 0.43 -13.34
CA LYS A 7 7.10 -0.14 -13.54
C LYS A 7 7.05 -1.57 -12.99
N GLY A 8 6.25 -1.76 -11.94
CA GLY A 8 6.03 -3.06 -11.33
C GLY A 8 4.83 -3.81 -11.92
N TYR A 9 4.41 -4.81 -11.16
CA TYR A 9 3.36 -5.76 -11.49
C TYR A 9 1.99 -5.11 -11.29
N ILE A 10 1.70 -4.58 -10.10
CA ILE A 10 0.44 -3.88 -9.79
C ILE A 10 0.69 -2.39 -9.44
N GLN A 11 1.85 -2.10 -8.84
CA GLN A 11 2.26 -0.74 -8.46
C GLN A 11 3.52 -0.29 -9.18
N ASP A 12 3.82 0.99 -9.08
CA ASP A 12 5.12 1.56 -9.41
C ASP A 12 6.06 1.44 -8.20
N MET A 13 7.32 1.08 -8.45
CA MET A 13 8.36 1.01 -7.43
C MET A 13 9.26 2.23 -7.53
N TYR A 14 9.71 2.74 -6.39
CA TYR A 14 10.63 3.86 -6.31
C TYR A 14 11.92 3.43 -5.63
N LEU A 15 13.02 3.52 -6.38
CA LEU A 15 14.35 3.15 -5.93
C LEU A 15 15.21 4.41 -5.83
N VAL A 16 15.78 4.64 -4.66
CA VAL A 16 16.69 5.75 -4.40
C VAL A 16 18.12 5.25 -4.48
N GLU A 17 18.91 5.89 -5.32
CA GLU A 17 20.30 5.54 -5.57
C GLU A 17 21.26 6.54 -4.91
N TYR A 18 22.17 5.98 -4.11
CA TYR A 18 23.38 6.63 -3.60
C TYR A 18 24.61 5.92 -4.18
N PRO A 19 25.80 6.56 -4.16
CA PRO A 19 27.00 5.98 -4.77
C PRO A 19 27.33 4.55 -4.32
N ASP A 20 27.04 4.21 -3.06
CA ASP A 20 27.43 2.96 -2.41
C ASP A 20 26.25 2.05 -2.04
N ARG A 21 25.00 2.52 -2.12
CA ARG A 21 23.83 1.77 -1.65
C ARG A 21 22.52 2.21 -2.29
N LEU A 22 21.51 1.34 -2.20
CA LEU A 22 20.17 1.57 -2.72
C LEU A 22 19.09 1.44 -1.62
N LEU A 23 18.06 2.28 -1.70
CA LEU A 23 16.88 2.27 -0.83
C LEU A 23 15.62 2.07 -1.67
N LEU A 24 14.83 1.05 -1.37
CA LEU A 24 13.50 0.86 -1.95
C LEU A 24 12.44 1.45 -1.01
N LEU A 25 11.66 2.40 -1.51
CA LEU A 25 10.68 3.16 -0.71
C LEU A 25 9.42 2.36 -0.37
N ASP A 26 9.30 1.11 -0.86
CA ASP A 26 8.21 0.21 -0.52
C ASP A 26 8.65 -1.27 -0.58
N GLY A 27 7.88 -2.19 0.00
CA GLY A 27 8.27 -3.61 0.09
C GLY A 27 7.91 -4.45 -1.13
N ALA A 28 7.33 -3.83 -2.17
CA ALA A 28 7.00 -4.37 -3.50
C ALA A 28 6.17 -5.67 -3.51
N CYS A 29 5.69 -6.05 -4.69
CA CYS A 29 5.00 -7.31 -4.89
C CYS A 29 6.02 -8.45 -5.05
N ARG A 30 5.65 -9.68 -4.65
CA ARG A 30 6.50 -10.86 -4.85
C ARG A 30 6.91 -11.06 -6.33
N ALA A 31 6.03 -10.64 -7.24
CA ALA A 31 6.21 -10.70 -8.69
C ALA A 31 7.14 -9.60 -9.25
N ASP A 32 7.44 -8.56 -8.48
CA ASP A 32 8.26 -7.43 -8.93
C ASP A 32 9.76 -7.71 -8.85
N ILE A 33 10.17 -8.71 -8.06
CA ILE A 33 11.58 -9.02 -7.81
C ILE A 33 12.40 -9.17 -9.10
N PRO A 34 11.95 -9.90 -10.15
CA PRO A 34 12.72 -9.99 -11.40
C PRO A 34 12.87 -8.65 -12.11
N HIS A 35 11.88 -7.76 -12.02
CA HIS A 35 11.91 -6.44 -12.67
C HIS A 35 12.87 -5.51 -11.93
N LEU A 36 12.77 -5.48 -10.59
CA LEU A 36 13.70 -4.73 -9.76
C LEU A 36 15.15 -5.23 -9.94
N LYS A 37 15.35 -6.55 -9.96
CA LYS A 37 16.65 -7.16 -10.18
C LYS A 37 17.23 -6.79 -11.56
N ALA A 38 16.43 -6.90 -12.61
CA ALA A 38 16.85 -6.53 -13.96
C ALA A 38 17.24 -5.05 -14.05
N PHE A 39 16.44 -4.16 -13.44
CA PHE A 39 16.75 -2.73 -13.39
C PHE A 39 18.09 -2.46 -12.70
N ILE A 40 18.32 -3.04 -11.52
CA ILE A 40 19.58 -2.83 -10.77
C ILE A 40 20.80 -3.40 -11.51
N GLU A 41 20.71 -4.64 -12.00
CA GLU A 41 21.87 -5.32 -12.61
C GLU A 41 22.15 -4.88 -14.05
N THR A 42 21.11 -4.53 -14.81
CA THR A 42 21.25 -4.24 -16.26
C THR A 42 21.23 -2.76 -16.56
N GLU A 43 20.36 -1.98 -15.89
CA GLU A 43 20.22 -0.54 -16.19
C GLU A 43 21.18 0.28 -15.32
N LEU A 44 21.27 0.00 -14.02
CA LEU A 44 22.22 0.68 -13.13
C LEU A 44 23.63 0.07 -13.15
N MET A 45 23.78 -1.15 -13.70
CA MET A 45 25.05 -1.88 -13.72
C MET A 45 25.63 -2.13 -12.31
N ARG A 46 24.75 -2.41 -11.33
CA ARG A 46 25.11 -2.64 -9.92
C ARG A 46 24.80 -4.06 -9.46
N ASP A 47 25.44 -4.50 -8.38
CA ASP A 47 25.10 -5.78 -7.77
C ASP A 47 23.71 -5.67 -7.13
N PHE A 48 22.88 -6.70 -7.24
CA PHE A 48 21.60 -6.74 -6.55
C PHE A 48 21.75 -6.66 -5.01
N ALA A 49 22.89 -7.09 -4.47
CA ALA A 49 23.27 -6.92 -3.07
C ALA A 49 23.43 -5.45 -2.64
N ASP A 50 23.58 -4.50 -3.57
CA ASP A 50 23.62 -3.06 -3.25
C ASP A 50 22.25 -2.54 -2.76
N LEU A 51 21.17 -3.32 -2.90
CA LEU A 51 19.91 -3.06 -2.24
C LEU A 51 20.07 -3.22 -0.72
N HIS A 52 20.34 -2.08 -0.06
CA HIS A 52 20.69 -2.01 1.35
C HIS A 52 19.46 -1.97 2.26
N THR A 53 18.40 -1.26 1.88
CA THR A 53 17.21 -1.11 2.73
C THR A 53 15.92 -1.12 1.91
N VAL A 54 14.91 -1.76 2.48
CA VAL A 54 13.55 -1.82 1.94
C VAL A 54 12.61 -1.35 3.04
N VAL A 55 11.86 -0.28 2.77
CA VAL A 55 10.80 0.20 3.66
C VAL A 55 9.51 -0.53 3.32
N VAL A 56 8.87 -1.16 4.29
CA VAL A 56 7.55 -1.79 4.10
C VAL A 56 6.51 -0.80 4.62
N THR A 57 5.85 -0.10 3.70
CA THR A 57 4.90 0.96 4.07
C THR A 57 3.68 0.40 4.80
N HIS A 58 3.18 -0.73 4.33
CA HIS A 58 2.12 -1.50 4.98
C HIS A 58 2.09 -2.93 4.44
N MET A 59 1.17 -3.75 4.96
CA MET A 59 1.21 -5.20 4.78
C MET A 59 0.40 -5.73 3.59
N HIS A 60 -0.02 -4.92 2.61
CA HIS A 60 -0.72 -5.48 1.45
C HIS A 60 0.22 -6.22 0.48
N PRO A 61 -0.29 -7.17 -0.34
CA PRO A 61 0.55 -8.07 -1.14
C PRO A 61 1.47 -7.39 -2.16
N ASP A 62 1.09 -6.22 -2.63
CA ASP A 62 1.84 -5.36 -3.52
C ASP A 62 2.87 -4.49 -2.80
N HIS A 63 2.77 -4.32 -1.47
CA HIS A 63 3.64 -3.43 -0.68
C HIS A 63 4.54 -4.16 0.32
N ALA A 64 4.26 -5.43 0.64
CA ALA A 64 5.09 -6.26 1.52
C ALA A 64 5.45 -7.63 0.91
N GLY A 65 4.95 -7.90 -0.30
CA GLY A 65 5.05 -9.21 -0.94
C GLY A 65 6.48 -9.65 -1.26
N ALA A 66 7.36 -8.69 -1.57
CA ALA A 66 8.75 -8.98 -1.90
C ALA A 66 9.67 -8.96 -0.68
N ALA A 67 9.36 -8.19 0.37
CA ALA A 67 10.24 -7.83 1.47
C ALA A 67 11.13 -8.98 1.99
N HIS A 68 10.55 -10.09 2.47
CA HIS A 68 11.35 -11.20 3.00
C HIS A 68 12.20 -11.91 1.95
N LYS A 69 11.75 -11.95 0.69
CA LYS A 69 12.52 -12.58 -0.39
C LYS A 69 13.64 -11.65 -0.85
N LEU A 70 13.42 -10.33 -0.91
CA LEU A 70 14.47 -9.35 -1.17
C LEU A 70 15.57 -9.47 -0.12
N ARG A 71 15.24 -9.46 1.18
CA ARG A 71 16.24 -9.68 2.24
C ARG A 71 17.04 -10.97 2.05
N LYS A 72 16.39 -12.07 1.65
CA LYS A 72 17.10 -13.33 1.38
C LYS A 72 18.03 -13.29 0.17
N LEU A 73 17.77 -12.40 -0.79
CA LEU A 73 18.54 -12.28 -2.03
C LEU A 73 19.65 -11.24 -1.92
N THR A 74 19.47 -10.20 -1.12
CA THR A 74 20.35 -9.02 -1.07
C THR A 74 20.94 -8.74 0.31
N ASN A 75 20.48 -9.44 1.35
CA ASN A 75 20.75 -9.12 2.76
C ASN A 75 20.29 -7.71 3.17
N CYS A 76 19.33 -7.10 2.46
CA CYS A 76 18.80 -5.78 2.83
C CYS A 76 18.18 -5.77 4.23
N ASN A 77 18.28 -4.61 4.88
CA ASN A 77 17.51 -4.30 6.08
C ASN A 77 16.04 -4.06 5.73
N LEU A 78 15.13 -4.59 6.54
CA LEU A 78 13.70 -4.32 6.44
C LEU A 78 13.27 -3.31 7.50
N VAL A 79 12.69 -2.21 7.05
CA VAL A 79 12.10 -1.17 7.90
C VAL A 79 10.59 -1.30 7.86
N ALA A 80 9.92 -1.13 9.00
CA ALA A 80 8.45 -1.06 9.05
C ALA A 80 7.97 -0.23 10.25
N ALA A 81 6.68 0.07 10.29
CA ALA A 81 6.07 0.79 11.39
C ALA A 81 6.26 0.06 12.73
N ASN A 82 6.54 0.83 13.78
CA ASN A 82 6.65 0.31 15.13
C ASN A 82 5.27 -0.08 15.67
N ARG A 83 4.96 -1.37 15.58
CA ARG A 83 3.73 -1.98 16.08
C ARG A 83 4.06 -3.26 16.85
N ASP A 84 3.28 -3.49 17.91
CA ASP A 84 3.41 -4.67 18.76
C ASP A 84 2.89 -5.95 18.10
N LYS A 85 1.90 -5.81 17.21
CA LYS A 85 1.22 -6.93 16.56
C LYS A 85 1.30 -6.85 15.04
N ASP A 86 1.43 -8.01 14.41
CA ASP A 86 1.29 -8.17 12.96
C ASP A 86 -0.10 -7.69 12.48
N TRP A 87 -0.16 -7.23 11.23
CA TRP A 87 -1.41 -6.73 10.63
C TRP A 87 -2.43 -7.87 10.51
N TYR A 88 -1.96 -8.99 9.96
CA TYR A 88 -2.70 -10.21 9.85
C TYR A 88 -2.57 -11.09 11.11
N HIS A 89 -2.82 -10.51 12.28
CA HIS A 89 -2.85 -11.22 13.56
C HIS A 89 -4.21 -11.92 13.78
N GLY A 90 -4.21 -13.09 14.41
CA GLY A 90 -5.43 -13.85 14.73
C GLY A 90 -6.10 -14.52 13.51
N LEU A 91 -7.26 -15.14 13.75
CA LEU A 91 -8.04 -15.84 12.71
C LEU A 91 -8.57 -14.87 11.64
N ASP A 92 -9.10 -13.72 12.05
CA ASP A 92 -9.58 -12.69 11.13
C ASP A 92 -8.44 -12.16 10.24
N GLY A 93 -7.24 -11.96 10.83
CA GLY A 93 -6.06 -11.57 10.07
C GLY A 93 -5.63 -12.60 9.02
N ILE A 94 -5.73 -13.90 9.32
CA ILE A 94 -5.47 -14.96 8.33
C ILE A 94 -6.44 -14.86 7.15
N LEU A 95 -7.73 -14.68 7.43
CA LEU A 95 -8.75 -14.54 6.38
C LEU A 95 -8.56 -13.26 5.55
N MET A 96 -8.17 -12.16 6.20
CA MET A 96 -7.82 -10.91 5.51
C MET A 96 -6.65 -11.11 4.55
N HIS A 97 -5.55 -11.74 5.00
CA HIS A 97 -4.39 -12.03 4.14
C HIS A 97 -4.77 -12.81 2.88
N LEU A 98 -5.62 -13.83 3.02
CA LEU A 98 -6.12 -14.60 1.88
C LEU A 98 -7.01 -13.77 0.95
N THR A 99 -7.84 -12.88 1.52
CA THR A 99 -8.70 -11.97 0.76
C THR A 99 -7.87 -10.98 -0.04
N ASP A 100 -6.85 -10.38 0.58
CA ASP A 100 -6.00 -9.37 -0.05
C ASP A 100 -5.14 -10.01 -1.16
N LEU A 101 -4.64 -11.24 -0.95
CA LEU A 101 -4.00 -12.03 -2.02
C LEU A 101 -4.94 -12.30 -3.21
N ALA A 102 -6.21 -12.62 -2.94
CA ALA A 102 -7.21 -12.85 -3.98
C ALA A 102 -7.53 -11.55 -4.75
N LEU A 103 -7.58 -10.42 -4.05
CA LEU A 103 -7.79 -9.10 -4.66
C LEU A 103 -6.60 -8.66 -5.50
N ALA A 104 -5.37 -8.84 -5.01
CA ALA A 104 -4.16 -8.60 -5.78
C ALA A 104 -4.15 -9.44 -7.06
N ARG A 105 -4.53 -10.72 -6.98
CA ARG A 105 -4.69 -11.59 -8.15
C ARG A 105 -5.74 -11.06 -9.13
N TRP A 106 -6.90 -10.64 -8.62
CA TRP A 106 -7.97 -10.09 -9.44
C TRP A 106 -7.54 -8.80 -10.15
N MET A 107 -6.85 -7.91 -9.44
CA MET A 107 -6.32 -6.66 -10.00
C MET A 107 -5.27 -6.94 -11.07
N ALA A 108 -4.32 -7.84 -10.80
CA ALA A 108 -3.32 -8.25 -11.79
C ALA A 108 -3.97 -8.77 -13.08
N ASN A 109 -5.02 -9.61 -12.98
CA ASN A 109 -5.77 -10.08 -14.15
C ASN A 109 -6.47 -8.92 -14.88
N ARG A 110 -7.05 -7.96 -14.16
CA ARG A 110 -7.70 -6.77 -14.74
C ARG A 110 -6.71 -5.87 -15.48
N LEU A 111 -5.47 -5.81 -15.01
CA LEU A 111 -4.36 -5.11 -15.65
C LEU A 111 -3.69 -5.92 -16.77
N GLY A 112 -4.19 -7.13 -17.08
CA GLY A 112 -3.62 -7.98 -18.13
C GLY A 112 -2.25 -8.55 -17.81
N LYS A 113 -1.87 -8.61 -16.53
CA LYS A 113 -0.55 -9.08 -16.10
C LYS A 113 -0.45 -10.61 -16.19
N PRO A 114 0.72 -11.17 -16.56
CA PRO A 114 0.91 -12.62 -16.65
C PRO A 114 0.78 -13.29 -15.28
N LYS A 115 0.38 -14.57 -15.23
CA LYS A 115 0.26 -15.29 -13.96
C LYS A 115 1.61 -15.37 -13.25
N ALA A 116 1.69 -14.80 -12.05
CA ALA A 116 2.87 -14.87 -11.18
C ALA A 116 2.54 -15.45 -9.81
N ASN A 117 3.55 -15.83 -9.03
CA ASN A 117 3.37 -16.20 -7.62
C ASN A 117 3.31 -14.92 -6.76
N LEU A 118 2.20 -14.74 -6.05
CA LEU A 118 1.96 -13.58 -5.17
C LEU A 118 2.08 -13.95 -3.68
N TRP A 119 2.31 -15.23 -3.36
CA TRP A 119 2.33 -15.69 -1.98
C TRP A 119 3.52 -15.11 -1.20
N TYR A 120 3.24 -14.59 -0.01
CA TYR A 120 4.21 -14.09 0.95
C TYR A 120 3.73 -14.36 2.38
N SER A 121 4.64 -14.20 3.34
CA SER A 121 4.33 -14.36 4.77
C SER A 121 3.44 -13.22 5.25
N ARG A 122 2.33 -13.55 5.90
CA ARG A 122 1.46 -12.55 6.56
C ARG A 122 2.11 -11.87 7.77
N LYS A 123 3.18 -12.46 8.30
CA LYS A 123 3.97 -11.89 9.40
C LYS A 123 5.17 -11.19 8.83
N LEU A 124 5.44 -9.98 9.30
CA LEU A 124 6.67 -9.27 8.98
C LEU A 124 7.68 -9.45 10.10
N LYS A 125 8.95 -9.45 9.74
CA LYS A 125 10.08 -9.52 10.68
C LYS A 125 11.04 -8.40 10.28
N PRO A 126 10.70 -7.14 10.59
CA PRO A 126 11.56 -6.02 10.27
C PRO A 126 12.82 -6.08 11.13
N ASP A 127 13.92 -5.59 10.57
CA ASP A 127 15.18 -5.40 11.28
C ASP A 127 15.10 -4.10 12.11
N TYR A 128 14.37 -3.10 11.61
CA TYR A 128 14.08 -1.84 12.31
C TYR A 128 12.58 -1.52 12.33
N LYS A 129 12.11 -1.16 13.51
CA LYS A 129 10.75 -0.67 13.75
C LYS A 129 10.83 0.82 14.01
N LEU A 130 10.26 1.63 13.12
CA LEU A 130 10.35 3.09 13.18
C LEU A 130 9.00 3.72 13.52
N SER A 131 9.06 4.84 14.23
CA SER A 131 7.96 5.70 14.63
C SER A 131 7.99 7.03 13.86
N ASP A 132 6.94 7.83 14.00
CA ASP A 132 6.81 9.09 13.26
C ASP A 132 8.02 10.02 13.44
N GLY A 133 8.62 10.45 12.33
CA GLY A 133 9.76 11.36 12.30
C GLY A 133 11.13 10.69 12.45
N ASP A 134 11.19 9.38 12.69
CA ASP A 134 12.46 8.65 12.76
C ASP A 134 13.14 8.61 11.38
N SER A 135 14.47 8.68 11.37
CA SER A 135 15.27 8.49 10.16
C SER A 135 15.38 7.01 9.77
N ILE A 136 15.53 6.75 8.48
CA ILE A 136 15.74 5.40 7.95
C ILE A 136 17.22 5.02 8.14
N PRO A 137 17.54 3.90 8.82
CA PRO A 137 18.94 3.50 9.04
C PRO A 137 19.75 3.37 7.75
N GLY A 138 20.86 4.12 7.68
CA GLY A 138 21.70 4.21 6.47
C GLY A 138 21.26 5.30 5.48
N PHE A 139 20.15 6.00 5.74
CA PHE A 139 19.55 7.02 4.88
C PHE A 139 18.99 8.14 5.76
N ASP A 140 19.87 8.84 6.50
CA ASP A 140 19.50 9.84 7.52
C ASP A 140 18.77 11.07 6.95
N ASP A 141 18.85 11.27 5.64
CA ASP A 141 18.11 12.28 4.89
C ASP A 141 16.67 11.86 4.52
N TRP A 142 16.28 10.63 4.87
CA TRP A 142 14.93 10.11 4.71
C TRP A 142 14.29 9.81 6.07
N LEU A 143 13.08 10.32 6.26
CA LEU A 143 12.27 10.15 7.45
C LEU A 143 11.06 9.27 7.13
N VAL A 144 10.63 8.46 8.09
CA VAL A 144 9.30 7.86 8.04
C VAL A 144 8.27 8.81 8.65
N LEU A 145 7.11 8.90 8.00
CA LEU A 145 5.95 9.61 8.53
C LEU A 145 4.84 8.58 8.75
N GLU A 146 4.28 8.52 9.94
CA GLU A 146 3.05 7.77 10.16
C GLU A 146 1.89 8.47 9.46
N THR A 147 1.29 7.78 8.49
CA THR A 147 0.13 8.27 7.73
C THR A 147 -1.03 7.28 7.77
N PRO A 148 -1.47 6.84 8.97
CA PRO A 148 -2.47 5.79 9.11
C PRO A 148 -3.82 6.21 8.52
N GLY A 149 -4.57 5.24 8.05
CA GLY A 149 -5.90 5.46 7.50
C GLY A 149 -6.38 4.27 6.70
N HIS A 150 -5.57 3.92 5.70
CA HIS A 150 -5.73 2.71 4.92
C HIS A 150 -5.56 1.50 5.84
N THR A 151 -4.46 1.40 6.56
CA THR A 151 -4.24 0.51 7.71
C THR A 151 -3.94 1.30 8.99
N ASP A 152 -3.69 0.61 10.10
CA ASP A 152 -3.28 1.22 11.38
C ASP A 152 -1.78 1.56 11.44
N ARG A 153 -1.03 1.23 10.39
CA ARG A 153 0.44 1.20 10.36
C ARG A 153 1.05 1.71 9.07
N ASP A 154 0.26 2.43 8.26
CA ASP A 154 0.76 3.00 7.01
C ASP A 154 1.90 3.98 7.30
N LEU A 155 2.99 3.81 6.57
CA LEU A 155 4.08 4.78 6.52
C LEU A 155 4.11 5.48 5.17
N SER A 156 4.41 6.77 5.21
CA SER A 156 4.98 7.52 4.10
C SER A 156 6.48 7.72 4.35
N VAL A 157 7.24 7.95 3.28
CA VAL A 157 8.70 8.14 3.33
C VAL A 157 9.03 9.51 2.73
N TYR A 158 9.69 10.37 3.50
CA TYR A 158 9.87 11.79 3.18
C TYR A 158 11.34 12.19 3.21
N CYS A 159 11.81 12.88 2.18
CA CYS A 159 13.14 13.47 2.11
C CYS A 159 13.02 15.01 2.20
N PRO A 160 13.33 15.62 3.35
CA PRO A 160 13.18 17.07 3.54
C PRO A 160 14.07 17.89 2.60
N SER A 161 15.31 17.45 2.37
CA SER A 161 16.30 18.18 1.57
C SER A 161 15.90 18.33 0.09
N HIS A 162 15.00 17.47 -0.40
CA HIS A 162 14.52 17.49 -1.78
C HIS A 162 13.00 17.76 -1.88
N SER A 163 12.31 18.02 -0.75
CA SER A 163 10.86 18.20 -0.69
C SER A 163 10.08 17.08 -1.41
N VAL A 164 10.52 15.83 -1.24
CA VAL A 164 9.92 14.65 -1.89
C VAL A 164 9.29 13.73 -0.86
N ALA A 165 8.04 13.31 -1.06
CA ALA A 165 7.45 12.21 -0.29
C ALA A 165 6.87 11.11 -1.17
N TYR A 166 7.09 9.87 -0.76
CA TYR A 166 6.33 8.71 -1.23
C TYR A 166 5.29 8.33 -0.17
N VAL A 167 4.01 8.30 -0.56
CA VAL A 167 2.88 8.11 0.37
C VAL A 167 2.14 6.79 0.19
N ALA A 168 2.71 5.87 -0.59
CA ALA A 168 2.13 4.57 -0.92
C ALA A 168 0.63 4.66 -1.27
N ASP A 169 -0.21 4.04 -0.45
CA ASP A 169 -1.66 3.93 -0.61
C ASP A 169 -2.44 5.00 0.17
N LEU A 170 -1.80 6.03 0.72
CA LEU A 170 -2.56 7.14 1.31
C LEU A 170 -3.49 7.79 0.28
N MET A 171 -3.13 7.78 -1.00
CA MET A 171 -3.99 8.17 -2.11
C MET A 171 -3.55 7.45 -3.38
N VAL A 172 -4.48 7.21 -4.30
CA VAL A 172 -4.20 6.53 -5.56
C VAL A 172 -4.69 7.38 -6.72
N GLU A 173 -3.96 7.37 -7.83
CA GLU A 173 -4.39 8.04 -9.06
C GLU A 173 -5.11 7.07 -9.99
N VAL A 174 -6.36 7.38 -10.32
CA VAL A 174 -7.14 6.63 -11.31
C VAL A 174 -7.68 7.60 -12.35
N LYS A 175 -7.28 7.40 -13.61
CA LYS A 175 -7.66 8.26 -14.74
C LYS A 175 -7.34 9.75 -14.47
N LYS A 176 -6.12 10.04 -13.99
CA LYS A 176 -5.64 11.40 -13.65
C LYS A 176 -6.42 12.10 -12.54
N LYS A 177 -7.03 11.34 -11.63
CA LYS A 177 -7.75 11.84 -10.47
C LYS A 177 -7.28 11.10 -9.23
N LEU A 178 -6.86 11.86 -8.22
CA LEU A 178 -6.54 11.32 -6.90
C LEU A 178 -7.83 10.92 -6.19
N ILE A 179 -7.89 9.67 -5.75
CA ILE A 179 -9.01 9.12 -4.99
C ILE A 179 -8.50 8.42 -3.73
N PRO A 180 -9.35 8.27 -2.70
CA PRO A 180 -8.99 7.48 -1.54
C PRO A 180 -8.75 6.01 -1.91
N PRO A 181 -7.80 5.32 -1.25
CA PRO A 181 -7.58 3.89 -1.45
C PRO A 181 -8.81 3.09 -0.99
N PHE A 182 -8.83 1.82 -1.37
CA PHE A 182 -9.76 0.85 -0.82
C PHE A 182 -8.99 -0.39 -0.37
N PRO A 183 -9.17 -0.86 0.88
CA PRO A 183 -10.10 -0.39 1.92
C PRO A 183 -9.65 0.87 2.70
N ILE A 184 -10.49 1.41 3.59
CA ILE A 184 -10.07 2.39 4.61
C ILE A 184 -10.55 1.92 5.98
N PHE A 185 -9.61 1.52 6.84
CA PHE A 185 -9.90 1.01 8.18
C PHE A 185 -10.09 2.12 9.21
N HIS A 186 -9.41 3.26 9.06
CA HIS A 186 -9.42 4.37 10.02
C HIS A 186 -9.71 5.72 9.35
N PRO A 187 -10.98 6.03 9.02
CA PRO A 187 -11.27 7.18 8.16
C PRO A 187 -10.97 8.56 8.76
N ASN A 188 -10.99 8.72 10.09
CA ASN A 188 -10.61 9.99 10.72
C ASN A 188 -9.08 10.18 10.67
N LYS A 189 -8.33 9.10 10.94
CA LYS A 189 -6.87 9.11 10.80
C LYS A 189 -6.45 9.36 9.36
N TYR A 190 -7.11 8.70 8.41
CA TYR A 190 -6.92 8.92 6.97
C TYR A 190 -7.00 10.41 6.60
N ARG A 191 -8.06 11.12 7.04
CA ARG A 191 -8.21 12.55 6.75
C ARG A 191 -7.11 13.40 7.37
N ALA A 192 -6.71 13.08 8.60
CA ALA A 192 -5.59 13.77 9.24
C ALA A 192 -4.28 13.55 8.48
N SER A 193 -4.03 12.31 8.02
CA SER A 193 -2.87 11.95 7.21
C SER A 193 -2.85 12.68 5.86
N VAL A 194 -3.99 12.75 5.16
CA VAL A 194 -4.12 13.50 3.90
C VAL A 194 -3.90 15.00 4.13
N SER A 195 -4.46 15.56 5.22
CA SER A 195 -4.28 16.98 5.55
C SER A 195 -2.82 17.29 5.88
N ARG A 196 -2.15 16.43 6.65
CA ARG A 196 -0.71 16.55 6.94
C ARG A 196 0.12 16.62 5.66
N ILE A 197 -0.07 15.68 4.72
CA ILE A 197 0.67 15.66 3.46
C ILE A 197 0.38 16.89 2.59
N TYR A 198 -0.87 17.37 2.60
CA TYR A 198 -1.23 18.61 1.90
C TYR A 198 -0.53 19.83 2.51
N ASP A 199 -0.54 19.96 3.84
CA ASP A 199 0.04 21.11 4.55
C ASP A 199 1.56 21.18 4.44
N MET A 200 2.23 20.06 4.12
CA MET A 200 3.68 20.03 3.88
C MET A 200 4.11 20.74 2.59
N GLN A 201 3.21 21.01 1.65
CA GLN A 201 3.48 21.73 0.40
C GLN A 201 4.72 21.17 -0.34
N LEU A 202 4.70 19.87 -0.59
CA LEU A 202 5.80 19.13 -1.21
C LEU A 202 6.01 19.51 -2.67
N ASP A 203 7.26 19.57 -3.12
CA ASP A 203 7.60 19.78 -4.54
C ASP A 203 7.29 18.53 -5.36
N THR A 204 7.51 17.35 -4.78
CA THR A 204 7.26 16.06 -5.42
C THR A 204 6.48 15.12 -4.50
N LEU A 205 5.31 14.68 -4.97
CA LEU A 205 4.51 13.68 -4.29
C LEU A 205 4.41 12.42 -5.17
N LEU A 206 4.80 11.29 -4.61
CA LEU A 206 4.82 9.99 -5.28
C LEU A 206 3.78 9.06 -4.64
N VAL A 207 3.01 8.38 -5.48
CA VAL A 207 2.04 7.36 -5.04
C VAL A 207 2.40 6.01 -5.62
N ALA A 208 2.00 4.94 -4.94
CA ALA A 208 2.18 3.57 -5.43
C ALA A 208 1.49 3.33 -6.77
N HIS A 209 0.28 3.88 -6.92
CA HIS A 209 -0.53 3.72 -8.12
C HIS A 209 -0.78 5.08 -8.75
N GLY A 210 0.04 5.46 -9.74
CA GLY A 210 -0.13 6.73 -10.46
C GLY A 210 1.16 7.46 -10.83
N GLY A 211 2.29 7.11 -10.21
CA GLY A 211 3.54 7.85 -10.43
C GLY A 211 3.64 9.09 -9.56
N GLN A 212 4.31 10.12 -10.09
CA GLN A 212 4.31 11.46 -9.50
C GLN A 212 2.98 12.16 -9.76
N VAL A 213 2.43 12.78 -8.72
CA VAL A 213 1.11 13.42 -8.73
C VAL A 213 1.17 14.84 -8.20
N ASN A 214 0.19 15.66 -8.57
CA ASN A 214 0.00 17.00 -8.02
C ASN A 214 -1.20 16.99 -7.06
N LEU A 215 -0.96 17.27 -5.79
CA LEU A 215 -2.01 17.42 -4.78
C LEU A 215 -2.49 18.86 -4.73
N SER A 216 -3.21 19.29 -5.77
CA SER A 216 -3.84 20.62 -5.80
C SER A 216 -4.92 20.75 -4.71
N GLU A 217 -5.30 21.97 -4.37
CA GLU A 217 -6.40 22.24 -3.45
C GLU A 217 -7.69 21.50 -3.87
N GLN A 218 -8.03 21.50 -5.16
CA GLN A 218 -9.22 20.78 -5.65
C GLN A 218 -9.08 19.26 -5.47
N ALA A 219 -7.89 18.69 -5.68
CA ALA A 219 -7.64 17.27 -5.48
C ALA A 219 -7.71 16.90 -3.99
N PHE A 220 -7.16 17.74 -3.13
CA PHE A 220 -7.23 17.61 -1.67
C PHE A 220 -8.68 17.63 -1.17
N GLU A 221 -9.47 18.63 -1.56
CA GLU A 221 -10.89 18.71 -1.22
C GLU A 221 -11.66 17.48 -1.72
N HIS A 222 -11.37 17.05 -2.95
CA HIS A 222 -11.99 15.86 -3.53
C HIS A 222 -11.66 14.60 -2.72
N LEU A 223 -10.42 14.42 -2.26
CA LEU A 223 -10.03 13.31 -1.41
C LEU A 223 -10.79 13.33 -0.08
N LEU A 224 -10.90 14.49 0.59
CA LEU A 224 -11.60 14.62 1.86
C LEU A 224 -13.11 14.38 1.75
N MET A 225 -13.73 14.86 0.66
CA MET A 225 -15.15 14.65 0.37
C MET A 225 -15.45 13.19 0.02
N SER A 226 -14.59 12.57 -0.78
CA SER A 226 -14.75 11.18 -1.22
C SER A 226 -14.39 10.16 -0.14
N ALA A 227 -13.58 10.56 0.85
CA ALA A 227 -13.20 9.69 1.95
C ALA A 227 -14.45 9.21 2.72
N PRO A 228 -14.54 7.92 3.08
CA PRO A 228 -15.67 7.41 3.83
C PRO A 228 -15.69 8.01 5.25
N ARG A 229 -16.86 8.18 5.87
CA ARG A 229 -16.97 8.65 7.28
C ARG A 229 -16.95 7.51 8.30
N ARG A 230 -17.06 6.27 7.84
CA ARG A 230 -17.02 5.04 8.65
C ARG A 230 -16.08 4.04 7.99
N PRO A 231 -15.45 3.13 8.75
CA PRO A 231 -14.57 2.13 8.17
C PRO A 231 -15.25 1.35 7.05
N VAL A 232 -14.61 1.30 5.88
CA VAL A 232 -15.04 0.52 4.71
C VAL A 232 -13.97 -0.54 4.47
N THR A 233 -14.25 -1.74 4.97
CA THR A 233 -13.37 -2.92 4.84
C THR A 233 -14.04 -3.96 3.95
N HIS A 234 -13.25 -4.91 3.42
CA HIS A 234 -13.78 -6.03 2.63
C HIS A 234 -14.95 -6.72 3.34
N TRP A 235 -14.80 -6.98 4.64
CA TRP A 235 -15.80 -7.64 5.47
C TRP A 235 -17.10 -6.86 5.65
N ARG A 236 -17.03 -5.52 5.70
CA ARG A 236 -18.25 -4.69 5.79
C ARG A 236 -18.97 -4.63 4.46
N VAL A 237 -18.25 -4.53 3.34
CA VAL A 237 -18.85 -4.54 2.00
C VAL A 237 -19.49 -5.90 1.72
N THR A 238 -18.84 -7.01 2.08
CA THR A 238 -19.43 -8.36 1.95
C THR A 238 -20.61 -8.55 2.90
N LYS A 239 -20.54 -8.11 4.17
CA LYS A 239 -21.69 -8.15 5.11
C LYS A 239 -22.86 -7.29 4.66
N ILE A 240 -22.62 -6.11 4.07
CA ILE A 240 -23.70 -5.26 3.51
C ILE A 240 -24.35 -5.96 2.33
N LYS A 241 -23.56 -6.57 1.42
CA LYS A 241 -24.10 -7.38 0.31
C LYS A 241 -24.86 -8.61 0.83
N LEU A 242 -24.33 -9.32 1.83
CA LEU A 242 -24.95 -10.50 2.42
C LEU A 242 -26.27 -10.13 3.15
N LYS A 243 -26.28 -9.05 3.94
CA LYS A 243 -27.50 -8.52 4.57
C LYS A 243 -28.52 -8.05 3.54
N GLY A 244 -28.07 -7.42 2.44
CA GLY A 244 -28.93 -7.06 1.31
C GLY A 244 -29.57 -8.29 0.66
N LEU A 245 -28.80 -9.36 0.47
CA LEU A 245 -29.25 -10.64 -0.06
C LEU A 245 -30.25 -11.33 0.90
N VAL A 246 -29.93 -11.42 2.19
CA VAL A 246 -30.82 -11.99 3.21
C VAL A 246 -32.12 -11.19 3.31
N LYS A 247 -32.07 -9.85 3.25
CA LYS A 247 -33.25 -8.99 3.27
C LYS A 247 -34.09 -9.09 1.98
N SER A 248 -33.45 -9.35 0.85
CA SER A 248 -34.12 -9.66 -0.43
C SER A 248 -34.83 -11.01 -0.38
N VAL A 249 -34.16 -12.05 0.14
CA VAL A 249 -34.72 -13.40 0.32
C VAL A 249 -35.87 -13.39 1.34
N TRP A 250 -35.75 -12.64 2.44
CA TRP A 250 -36.84 -12.46 3.41
C TRP A 250 -38.05 -11.68 2.84
N ARG A 251 -37.81 -10.70 1.95
CA ARG A 251 -38.89 -9.97 1.26
C ARG A 251 -39.62 -10.83 0.22
N PHE A 252 -38.92 -11.76 -0.43
CA PHE A 252 -39.54 -12.71 -1.36
C PHE A 252 -40.27 -13.85 -0.63
N GLY A 253 -39.75 -14.34 0.49
CA GLY A 253 -40.35 -15.45 1.25
C GLY A 253 -41.70 -15.15 1.93
N PHE A 254 -42.09 -13.88 2.06
CA PHE A 254 -43.37 -13.49 2.69
C PHE A 254 -44.45 -13.02 1.71
N LYS A 255 -44.17 -12.97 0.40
CA LYS A 255 -45.16 -12.50 -0.60
C LYS A 255 -46.02 -13.62 -1.21
N ASP A 256 -45.66 -14.89 -1.04
CA ASP A 256 -46.34 -16.03 -1.69
C ASP A 256 -47.39 -16.76 -0.83
N LYS A 257 -47.68 -16.32 0.41
CA LYS A 257 -48.67 -16.98 1.28
C LYS A 257 -50.02 -16.28 1.43
N LYS A 258 -50.33 -15.24 0.65
CA LYS A 258 -51.61 -14.50 0.79
C LYS A 258 -52.63 -14.65 -0.35
N ASN A 259 -52.35 -15.39 -1.43
CA ASN A 259 -53.29 -15.55 -2.56
C ASN A 259 -53.53 -17.00 -2.96
N ARG A 260 -53.89 -17.87 -2.01
CA ARG A 260 -54.52 -19.16 -2.33
C ARG A 260 -55.65 -19.43 -1.34
N HIS A 261 -56.77 -18.74 -1.53
CA HIS A 261 -58.12 -19.21 -1.19
C HIS A 261 -59.11 -18.22 -1.80
N LYS A 262 -59.56 -18.52 -3.01
CA LYS A 262 -60.91 -18.30 -3.54
C LYS A 262 -61.08 -19.21 -4.74
#